data_AF-A0A7S0LXH1-F1
#
_entry.id   AF-A0A7S0LXH1-F1
#
_cell.length_a   1.000
_cell.length_b   1.000
_cell.length_c   1.000
_cell.angle_alpha   90.00
_cell.angle_beta   90.00
_cell.angle_gamma   90.00
#
_symmetry.space_group_name_H-M   'P 1'
#
loop_
_entity.id
_entity.type
_entity.pdbx_description
1 polymer ?
#
loop_
_entity_poly.entity_id
_entity_poly.type
_entity_poly.pdbx_seq_one_letter_code
_entity_poly.pdbx_strand_id
1 'polypeptide(L)'
;KNYANFQDGPAPADQKSSCSGIDISNKLAPLRFLWHGCDSRILDSILRDGFKLTFSSLVFNVFGAGVYFATDAKLSAYFVTRNVRDNLPNPPDEDGAYSILLCAVSLGVVGLRDPLRGCDEALRVQMAEDLKHPAN
;
A
#
# COMPACT_ATOMS: atom_id res chain seq x y z
N LYS A 1 -33.13 -43.89 -39.49
CA LYS A 1 -31.88 -44.57 -39.90
C LYS A 1 -30.76 -44.05 -38.99
N ASN A 2 -30.15 -44.98 -38.26
CA ASN A 2 -28.85 -44.94 -37.59
C ASN A 2 -28.68 -44.14 -36.29
N TYR A 3 -28.60 -44.94 -35.22
CA TYR A 3 -28.03 -44.68 -33.90
C TYR A 3 -26.54 -44.34 -33.99
N ALA A 4 -26.05 -43.53 -33.04
CA ALA A 4 -24.68 -43.63 -32.54
C ALA A 4 -24.66 -43.25 -31.05
N ASN A 5 -24.34 -44.25 -30.23
CA ASN A 5 -24.15 -44.17 -28.79
C ASN A 5 -22.87 -43.38 -28.49
N PHE A 6 -22.94 -42.38 -27.61
CA PHE A 6 -21.76 -41.90 -26.92
C PHE A 6 -21.52 -42.80 -25.71
N GLN A 7 -20.42 -43.53 -25.77
CA GLN A 7 -19.96 -44.43 -24.72
C GLN A 7 -19.47 -43.62 -23.52
N ASP A 8 -19.91 -44.00 -22.32
CA ASP A 8 -19.34 -43.59 -21.04
C ASP A 8 -17.88 -44.06 -20.97
N GLY A 9 -16.94 -43.14 -21.22
CA GLY A 9 -15.55 -43.33 -20.88
C GLY A 9 -15.37 -43.23 -19.35
N PRO A 10 -14.47 -44.01 -18.73
CA PRO A 10 -14.20 -43.87 -17.31
C PRO A 10 -13.68 -42.47 -17.01
N ALA A 11 -14.24 -41.85 -15.96
CA ALA A 11 -13.81 -40.55 -15.47
C ALA A 11 -12.28 -40.52 -15.27
N PRO A 12 -11.58 -39.45 -15.68
CA PRO A 12 -10.16 -39.34 -15.42
C PRO A 12 -9.93 -39.39 -13.90
N ALA A 13 -9.05 -40.31 -13.51
CA ALA A 13 -8.68 -40.55 -12.12
C ALA A 13 -8.32 -39.24 -11.42
N ASP A 14 -8.82 -39.11 -10.19
CA ASP A 14 -8.47 -38.08 -9.22
C ASP A 14 -6.98 -37.74 -9.28
N GLN A 15 -6.64 -36.64 -9.96
CA GLN A 15 -5.45 -35.89 -9.61
C GLN A 15 -5.72 -35.33 -8.22
N LYS A 16 -5.34 -36.10 -7.20
CA LYS A 16 -4.99 -35.55 -5.90
C LYS A 16 -3.93 -34.49 -6.16
N SER A 17 -4.38 -33.25 -6.34
CA SER A 17 -3.58 -32.06 -6.12
C SER A 17 -3.14 -32.15 -4.68
N SER A 18 -2.00 -32.80 -4.47
CA SER A 18 -1.28 -32.72 -3.22
C SER A 18 -0.92 -31.26 -3.07
N CYS A 19 -1.74 -30.54 -2.32
CA CYS A 19 -1.36 -29.28 -1.72
C CYS A 19 -0.15 -29.63 -0.84
N SER A 20 1.03 -29.66 -1.46
CA SER A 20 2.31 -29.83 -0.81
C SER A 20 2.32 -28.85 0.34
N GLY A 21 2.44 -29.40 1.55
CA GLY A 21 2.23 -28.67 2.79
C GLY A 21 2.89 -27.30 2.74
N ILE A 22 2.15 -26.30 3.19
CA ILE A 22 2.76 -25.04 3.60
C ILE A 22 3.69 -25.43 4.75
N ASP A 23 4.98 -25.50 4.45
CA ASP A 23 6.02 -25.60 5.47
C ASP A 23 6.02 -24.26 6.22
N ILE A 24 5.23 -24.22 7.30
CA ILE A 24 5.09 -23.08 8.21
C ILE A 24 6.27 -23.08 9.18
N SER A 25 7.49 -23.44 8.75
CA SER A 25 8.70 -23.33 9.57
C SER A 25 8.94 -21.85 9.90
N ASN A 26 8.23 -21.30 10.89
CA ASN A 26 8.45 -20.09 11.68
C ASN A 26 9.27 -18.96 11.05
N LYS A 27 9.09 -18.65 9.76
CA LYS A 27 9.67 -17.45 9.17
C LYS A 27 8.76 -16.31 9.56
N LEU A 28 9.07 -15.71 10.72
CA LEU A 28 8.49 -14.45 11.13
C LEU A 28 8.58 -13.48 9.94
N ALA A 29 7.44 -12.87 9.61
CA ALA A 29 7.37 -11.84 8.58
C ALA A 29 8.46 -10.79 8.86
N PRO A 30 9.32 -10.44 7.90
CA PRO A 30 10.40 -9.49 8.13
C PRO A 30 9.83 -8.15 8.60
N LEU A 31 10.29 -7.72 9.77
CA LEU A 31 10.00 -6.40 10.32
C LEU A 31 10.85 -5.35 9.56
N ARG A 32 10.22 -4.25 9.15
CA ARG A 32 10.92 -3.09 8.55
C ARG A 32 10.50 -1.81 9.22
N PHE A 33 11.44 -0.90 9.42
CA PHE A 33 11.16 0.46 9.85
C PHE A 33 10.85 1.32 8.63
N LEU A 34 9.65 1.92 8.61
CA LEU A 34 9.14 2.73 7.50
C LEU A 34 8.50 4.01 8.05
N TRP A 35 8.38 5.01 7.19
CA TRP A 35 7.88 6.33 7.54
C TRP A 35 6.41 6.51 7.13
N HIS A 36 5.62 7.19 7.96
CA HIS A 36 4.24 7.54 7.66
C HIS A 36 3.98 8.99 8.02
N GLY A 37 3.60 9.80 7.03
CA GLY A 37 3.16 11.18 7.26
C GLY A 37 1.66 11.18 7.57
N CYS A 38 1.25 11.91 8.61
CA CYS A 38 -0.16 12.00 9.00
C CYS A 38 -0.53 13.41 9.46
N ASP A 39 -1.82 13.69 9.40
CA ASP A 39 -2.41 14.92 9.93
C ASP A 39 -2.45 14.87 11.47
N SER A 40 -2.23 15.99 12.14
CA SER A 40 -2.27 16.08 13.61
C SER A 40 -3.62 15.64 14.19
N ARG A 41 -4.73 15.84 13.45
CA ARG A 41 -6.08 15.42 13.86
C ARG A 41 -6.25 13.92 14.01
N ILE A 42 -5.43 13.12 13.30
CA ILE A 42 -5.48 11.65 13.37
C ILE A 42 -4.31 11.06 14.18
N LEU A 43 -3.31 11.86 14.50
CA LEU A 43 -2.10 11.42 15.22
C LEU A 43 -2.46 10.74 16.54
N ASP A 44 -3.25 11.40 17.39
CA ASP A 44 -3.66 10.84 18.69
C ASP A 44 -4.42 9.53 18.56
N SER A 45 -5.25 9.40 17.51
CA SER A 45 -5.95 8.15 17.23
C SER A 45 -4.99 7.04 16.83
N ILE A 46 -3.94 7.35 16.06
CA ILE A 46 -2.92 6.37 15.66
C ILE A 46 -2.08 5.96 16.87
N LEU A 47 -1.66 6.90 17.71
CA LEU A 47 -0.85 6.62 18.89
C LEU A 47 -1.62 5.77 19.92
N ARG A 48 -2.91 6.05 20.11
CA ARG A 48 -3.74 5.33 21.07
C ARG A 48 -4.24 3.98 20.54
N ASP A 49 -4.74 3.95 19.30
CA ASP A 49 -5.49 2.80 18.78
C ASP A 49 -4.78 2.07 17.64
N GLY A 50 -3.62 2.55 17.20
CA GLY A 50 -2.92 2.07 16.01
C GLY A 50 -3.57 2.50 14.69
N PHE A 51 -3.05 1.96 13.60
CA PHE A 51 -3.54 2.23 12.25
C PHE A 51 -4.86 1.51 11.97
N LYS A 52 -5.92 2.26 11.67
CA LYS A 52 -7.21 1.72 11.23
C LYS A 52 -7.41 1.97 9.73
N LEU A 53 -7.85 0.96 8.98
CA LEU A 53 -8.08 1.06 7.53
C LEU A 53 -9.15 2.09 7.16
N THR A 54 -10.04 2.45 8.08
CA THR A 54 -11.04 3.51 7.88
C THR A 54 -10.42 4.87 7.57
N PHE A 55 -9.13 5.08 7.89
CA PHE A 55 -8.41 6.30 7.60
C PHE A 55 -7.69 6.30 6.23
N SER A 56 -7.78 5.21 5.46
CA SER A 56 -7.20 5.21 4.11
C SER A 56 -7.92 6.23 3.24
N SER A 57 -7.20 7.21 2.71
CA SER A 57 -7.76 8.22 1.79
C SER A 57 -8.42 7.51 0.61
N LEU A 58 -9.74 7.62 0.48
CA LEU A 58 -10.46 7.08 -0.67
C LEU A 58 -10.06 7.78 -1.99
N VAL A 59 -9.44 8.95 -1.89
CA VAL A 59 -9.03 9.81 -3.00
C VAL A 59 -7.61 9.46 -3.48
N PHE A 60 -6.74 8.95 -2.60
CA PHE A 60 -5.30 8.78 -2.86
C PHE A 60 -4.83 7.33 -2.83
N ASN A 61 -5.58 6.45 -3.49
CA ASN A 61 -5.31 5.00 -3.50
C ASN A 61 -4.56 4.54 -4.75
N VAL A 62 -3.36 5.10 -4.98
CA VAL A 62 -2.55 4.77 -6.17
C VAL A 62 -2.31 3.27 -6.29
N PHE A 63 -2.03 2.56 -5.19
CA PHE A 63 -1.75 1.12 -5.21
C PHE A 63 -2.84 0.28 -4.53
N GLY A 64 -4.00 0.88 -4.22
CA GLY A 64 -5.10 0.26 -3.49
C GLY A 64 -5.49 1.01 -2.22
N ALA A 65 -6.64 0.64 -1.65
CA ALA A 65 -7.10 1.16 -0.38
C ALA A 65 -6.25 0.60 0.77
N GLY A 66 -5.56 1.48 1.49
CA GLY A 66 -4.72 1.07 2.60
C GLY A 66 -3.96 2.22 3.25
N VAL A 67 -3.12 1.86 4.21
CA VAL A 67 -2.18 2.78 4.87
C VAL A 67 -0.86 2.70 4.13
N TYR A 68 -0.34 3.86 3.72
CA TYR A 68 0.89 3.96 2.96
C TYR A 68 2.07 4.23 3.88
N PHE A 69 3.17 3.53 3.63
CA PHE A 69 4.43 3.72 4.33
C PHE A 69 5.56 3.94 3.30
N ALA A 70 6.49 4.81 3.61
CA ALA A 70 7.63 5.13 2.75
C ALA A 70 8.94 4.58 3.33
N THR A 71 9.86 4.20 2.45
CA THR A 71 11.22 3.81 2.85
C THR A 71 12.10 5.02 3.20
N ASP A 72 11.72 6.21 2.73
CA ASP A 72 12.42 7.48 2.96
C ASP A 72 11.49 8.49 3.64
N ALA A 73 11.97 9.13 4.70
CA ALA A 73 11.27 10.18 5.42
C ALA A 73 10.88 11.35 4.52
N LYS A 74 11.70 11.68 3.50
CA LYS A 74 11.42 12.76 2.55
C LYS A 74 10.13 12.54 1.77
N LEU A 75 9.84 11.29 1.41
CA LEU A 75 8.61 10.96 0.70
C LEU A 75 7.39 11.13 1.62
N SER A 76 7.48 10.70 2.88
CA SER A 76 6.43 10.97 3.86
C SER A 76 6.24 12.47 4.12
N ALA A 77 7.34 13.23 4.21
CA ALA A 77 7.32 14.67 4.36
C ALA A 77 6.65 15.36 3.16
N TYR A 78 6.92 14.90 1.94
CA TYR A 78 6.27 15.41 0.73
C TYR A 78 4.75 15.26 0.80
N PHE A 79 4.26 14.06 1.15
CA PHE A 79 2.83 13.81 1.20
C PHE A 79 2.11 14.48 2.38
N VAL A 80 2.80 14.76 3.49
CA VAL A 80 2.18 15.51 4.61
C VAL A 80 2.16 17.01 4.33
N THR A 81 3.16 17.55 3.63
CA THR A 81 3.27 18.98 3.34
C THR A 81 2.59 19.42 2.05
N ARG A 82 2.24 18.50 1.14
CA ARG A 82 1.54 18.82 -0.12
C ARG A 82 0.28 18.00 -0.33
N ASN A 83 -0.79 18.71 -0.71
CA ASN A 83 -1.94 18.11 -1.34
C ASN A 83 -1.62 17.82 -2.81
N VAL A 84 -1.40 16.54 -3.09
CA VAL A 84 -0.97 16.08 -4.40
C VAL A 84 -2.08 16.17 -5.47
N ARG A 85 -3.35 16.25 -5.06
CA ARG A 85 -4.47 16.45 -5.98
C ARG A 85 -4.50 17.87 -6.53
N ASP A 86 -4.31 18.85 -5.66
CA ASP A 86 -4.48 20.27 -5.99
C ASP A 86 -3.12 20.97 -6.22
N ASN A 87 -2.00 20.26 -6.01
CA ASN A 87 -0.63 20.77 -6.00
C ASN A 87 -0.46 22.02 -5.11
N LEU A 88 -1.15 22.02 -3.97
CA LEU A 88 -1.10 23.08 -2.98
C LEU A 88 -0.41 22.57 -1.71
N PRO A 89 0.27 23.45 -0.95
CA PRO A 89 0.77 23.08 0.36
C PRO A 89 -0.41 22.71 1.27
N ASN A 90 -0.28 21.62 2.02
CA ASN A 90 -1.14 21.37 3.16
C ASN A 90 -0.78 22.38 4.25
N PRO A 91 -1.74 22.94 4.98
CA PRO A 91 -1.42 23.75 6.14
C PRO A 91 -0.76 22.87 7.22
N PRO A 92 0.20 23.40 7.99
CA PRO A 92 0.67 22.74 9.19
C PRO A 92 -0.43 22.71 10.27
N ASP A 93 -0.17 22.02 11.37
CA ASP A 93 -1.04 22.06 12.55
C ASP A 93 -1.02 23.43 13.26
N GLU A 94 -1.76 23.53 14.38
CA GLU A 94 -1.91 24.78 15.15
C GLU A 94 -0.57 25.33 15.66
N ASP A 95 0.43 24.46 15.87
CA ASP A 95 1.78 24.82 16.31
C ASP A 95 2.74 25.11 15.14
N GLY A 96 2.24 25.04 13.90
CA GLY A 96 3.07 25.22 12.71
C GLY A 96 3.93 24.00 12.37
N ALA A 97 3.59 22.82 12.90
CA ALA A 97 4.33 21.57 12.71
C ALA A 97 3.64 20.60 11.74
N TYR A 98 4.40 19.60 11.30
CA TYR A 98 3.91 18.44 10.56
C TYR A 98 4.29 17.17 11.30
N SER A 99 3.42 16.17 11.27
CA SER A 99 3.63 14.91 11.97
C SER A 99 4.10 13.80 11.02
N ILE A 100 5.24 13.18 11.37
CA ILE A 100 5.78 12.01 10.67
C ILE A 100 6.12 10.96 11.71
N LEU A 101 5.65 9.73 11.49
CA LEU A 101 5.87 8.57 12.35
C LEU A 101 6.91 7.64 11.75
N LEU A 102 7.81 7.13 12.58
CA LEU A 102 8.66 5.98 12.26
C LEU A 102 7.99 4.71 12.80
N CYS A 103 7.60 3.80 11.92
CA CYS A 103 6.77 2.65 12.25
C CYS A 103 7.53 1.34 12.00
N ALA A 104 7.46 0.42 12.96
CA ALA A 104 7.88 -0.96 12.76
C ALA A 104 6.74 -1.74 12.08
N VAL A 105 6.93 -2.09 10.81
CA VAL A 105 5.93 -2.72 9.96
C VAL A 105 6.32 -4.17 9.66
N SER A 106 5.44 -5.11 10.02
CA SER A 106 5.59 -6.51 9.66
C SER A 106 5.20 -6.72 8.20
N LEU A 107 6.15 -7.10 7.36
CA LEU A 107 5.91 -7.33 5.93
C LEU A 107 5.77 -8.82 5.65
N GLY A 108 4.65 -9.22 5.07
CA GLY A 108 4.49 -10.56 4.50
C GLY A 108 5.20 -10.70 3.15
N VAL A 109 4.66 -11.52 2.26
CA VAL A 109 5.10 -11.55 0.87
C VAL A 109 4.70 -10.24 0.19
N VAL A 110 5.69 -9.43 -0.16
CA VAL A 110 5.50 -8.15 -0.85
C VAL A 110 5.67 -8.32 -2.35
N GLY A 111 4.82 -7.65 -3.12
CA GLY A 111 4.90 -7.62 -4.58
C GLY A 111 4.96 -6.18 -5.09
N LEU A 112 5.43 -6.03 -6.32
CA LEU A 112 5.26 -4.79 -7.07
C LEU A 112 3.84 -4.75 -7.62
N ARG A 113 3.21 -3.59 -7.55
CA ARG A 113 1.87 -3.37 -8.07
C ARG A 113 1.89 -2.15 -8.96
N ASP A 114 1.28 -2.29 -10.14
CA ASP A 114 1.07 -1.14 -11.01
C ASP A 114 0.03 -0.18 -10.39
N PRO A 115 0.16 1.13 -10.61
CA PRO A 115 -0.84 2.08 -10.18
C PRO A 115 -2.25 1.70 -10.67
N LEU A 116 -3.24 1.81 -9.79
CA LEU A 116 -4.65 1.85 -10.18
C LEU A 116 -4.81 3.00 -11.17
N ARG A 117 -5.39 2.69 -12.34
CA ARG A 117 -5.44 3.50 -13.56
C ARG A 117 -5.48 5.01 -13.33
N GLY A 118 -4.71 5.76 -14.13
CA GLY A 118 -4.79 7.22 -14.18
C GLY A 118 -3.92 7.95 -13.16
N CYS A 119 -3.00 7.25 -12.47
CA CYS A 119 -1.90 7.94 -11.80
C CYS A 119 -1.01 8.56 -12.88
N ASP A 120 -1.23 9.84 -13.11
CA ASP A 120 -0.63 10.65 -14.16
C ASP A 120 0.90 10.47 -14.09
N GLU A 121 1.53 10.00 -15.17
CA GLU A 121 3.00 9.89 -15.23
C GLU A 121 3.64 11.24 -14.90
N ALA A 122 2.96 12.33 -15.27
CA ALA A 122 3.30 13.69 -14.89
C ALA A 122 3.44 13.87 -13.37
N LEU A 123 2.58 13.23 -12.57
CA LEU A 123 2.66 13.31 -11.11
C LEU A 123 3.90 12.59 -10.57
N ARG A 124 4.24 11.42 -11.11
CA ARG A 124 5.45 10.69 -10.68
C ARG A 124 6.71 11.47 -11.04
N VAL A 125 6.75 12.06 -12.24
CA VAL A 125 7.85 12.91 -12.69
C VAL A 125 7.95 14.15 -11.81
N GLN A 126 6.83 14.84 -11.55
CA GLN A 126 6.80 16.02 -10.68
C GLN A 126 7.29 15.71 -9.27
N MET A 127 6.79 14.63 -8.68
CA MET A 127 7.24 14.17 -7.36
C MET A 127 8.74 13.86 -7.35
N ALA A 128 9.24 13.19 -8.38
CA ALA A 128 10.66 12.87 -8.49
C ALA A 128 11.54 14.12 -8.59
N GLU A 129 11.08 15.16 -9.30
CA GLU A 129 11.75 16.46 -9.36
C GLU A 129 11.67 17.22 -8.02
N ASP A 130 10.48 17.29 -7.41
CA ASP A 130 10.29 17.95 -6.10
C ASP A 130 11.17 17.31 -5.00
N LEU A 131 11.35 15.98 -5.03
CA LEU A 131 12.20 15.27 -4.07
C LEU A 131 13.70 15.49 -4.27
N LYS A 132 14.14 15.86 -5.48
CA LYS A 132 15.53 16.29 -5.74
C LYS A 132 15.81 17.69 -5.19
N HIS A 133 14.78 18.54 -5.15
CA HIS A 133 14.86 19.92 -4.72
C HIS A 133 13.82 20.21 -3.63
N PRO A 134 13.98 19.64 -2.41
CA PRO A 134 13.05 19.90 -1.32
C PRO A 134 12.95 21.42 -1.12
N ALA A 135 11.73 21.96 -1.16
CA ALA A 135 11.50 23.38 -0.95
C ALA A 135 12.14 23.79 0.38
N ASN A 136 13.08 24.75 0.31
CA ASN A 136 13.74 25.36 1.48
C ASN A 136 12.75 26.15 2.31
#